data_AF-A0AA39Z2C9-F1
#
_entry.id   AF-A0AA39Z2C9-F1
#
_cell.length_a   1.000
_cell.length_b   1.000
_cell.length_c   1.000
_cell.angle_alpha   90.00
_cell.angle_beta   90.00
_cell.angle_gamma   90.00
#
_symmetry.space_group_name_H-M   'P 1'
#
loop_
_entity.id
_entity.type
_entity.pdbx_description
1 polymer ?
#
loop_
_entity_poly.entity_id
_entity_poly.type
_entity_poly.pdbx_seq_one_letter_code
_entity_poly.pdbx_strand_id
1 'polypeptide(L)'
;MSDMPASALLGMLVPKLPYLLKTAFLNAFSMSPNSSKWDLKTELIIALLRSELSKVPPPTITEQQNNTTKIPEVKGPMWVSKVTMSAPPEDDIRQKLLQAIDDMKTGNEQYTIPSLNPVEGEWHGHRADAAKDTPEPAGLSEADKYARMMKEAGSDAVVLYFHGGAYYLMDAASQRPFTARYAQMLPGGGGRTFAVRYRLAPQHAFPAALLDALVAYLSLLYPPPGAYHAPVPAERIVLAGDSAGGNLALVLMQTLLQWRRSGASSSLMWHGKEVDVPLPGAMTLASPWTDLTRSLPSQSANQRYDYLPGAEWRGSVYPPCPAWPVDPPRAHLYAEASMLLHPLGSPCVPGAVWKDCPPTLFMVGEEMMADESKVVAARMVGQGVSVGWMQFEAMPHCFGLVMEDCEAARVMREGWKEWVKRALEKGDQLENQGQFFAAKSCAAKRVDVGRLAEVLNDEKVLELMKEAQEQLIAEGEKDEKKVQKTPVV
;
A
#
# COMPACT_ATOMS: atom_id res chain seq x y z
N MET A 1 9.20 -0.50 16.71
CA MET A 1 10.30 -0.34 17.70
C MET A 1 10.09 -1.14 18.99
N SER A 2 8.87 -1.63 19.27
CA SER A 2 8.54 -2.39 20.50
C SER A 2 9.22 -3.75 20.65
N ASP A 3 9.70 -4.35 19.55
CA ASP A 3 10.20 -5.74 19.53
C ASP A 3 11.66 -5.87 19.10
N MET A 4 12.42 -4.77 19.07
CA MET A 4 13.86 -4.83 18.85
C MET A 4 14.59 -5.25 20.15
N PRO A 5 15.59 -6.15 20.08
CA PRO A 5 16.47 -6.42 21.21
C PRO A 5 17.06 -5.11 21.75
N ALA A 6 17.12 -4.95 23.08
CA ALA A 6 17.59 -3.71 23.70
C ALA A 6 18.99 -3.29 23.20
N SER A 7 19.87 -4.26 22.92
CA SER A 7 21.20 -4.04 22.33
C SER A 7 21.16 -3.48 20.90
N ALA A 8 20.23 -3.94 20.06
CA ALA A 8 20.03 -3.41 18.71
C ALA A 8 19.41 -2.01 18.74
N LEU A 9 18.47 -1.78 19.65
CA LEU A 9 17.88 -0.46 19.88
C LEU A 9 18.94 0.54 20.38
N LEU A 10 19.79 0.13 21.32
CA LEU A 10 20.95 0.91 21.79
C LEU A 10 21.94 1.19 20.65
N GLY A 11 22.30 0.18 19.86
CA GLY A 11 23.19 0.34 18.70
C GLY A 11 22.65 1.32 17.64
N MET A 12 21.32 1.36 17.46
CA MET A 12 20.67 2.31 16.55
C MET A 12 20.59 3.74 17.14
N LEU A 13 20.35 3.87 18.45
CA LEU A 13 20.10 5.16 19.11
C LEU A 13 21.38 5.88 19.53
N VAL A 14 22.43 5.18 19.96
CA VAL A 14 23.67 5.79 20.50
C VAL A 14 24.37 6.69 19.48
N PRO A 15 24.59 6.28 18.21
CA PRO A 15 25.21 7.16 17.21
C PRO A 15 24.37 8.40 16.89
N LYS A 16 23.06 8.34 17.14
CA LYS A 16 22.08 9.39 16.83
C LYS A 16 21.76 10.28 18.00
N LEU A 17 22.29 9.99 19.19
CA LEU A 17 21.99 10.69 20.42
C LEU A 17 22.22 12.21 20.31
N PRO A 18 23.32 12.72 19.69
CA PRO A 18 23.51 14.17 19.52
C PRO A 18 22.40 14.82 18.69
N TYR A 19 21.95 14.15 17.63
CA TYR A 19 20.88 14.64 16.76
C TYR A 19 19.52 14.61 17.46
N LEU A 20 19.19 13.51 18.15
CA LEU A 20 17.94 13.37 18.91
C LEU A 20 17.89 14.38 20.07
N LEU A 21 18.99 14.61 20.77
CA LEU A 21 19.10 15.63 21.83
C LEU A 21 18.90 17.04 21.26
N LYS A 22 19.45 17.34 20.09
CA LYS A 22 19.21 18.62 19.40
C LYS A 22 17.74 18.80 19.06
N THR A 23 17.09 17.77 18.50
CA THR A 23 15.66 17.80 18.18
C THR A 23 14.82 18.00 19.43
N ALA A 24 15.12 17.28 20.52
CA ALA A 24 14.43 17.43 21.80
C ALA A 24 14.59 18.83 22.38
N PHE A 25 15.81 19.38 22.35
CA PHE A 25 16.09 20.76 22.78
C PHE A 25 15.27 21.76 21.96
N LEU A 26 15.32 21.68 20.62
CA LEU A 26 14.59 22.60 19.75
C LEU A 26 13.08 22.52 19.96
N ASN A 27 12.50 21.33 20.12
CA ASN A 27 11.07 21.20 20.38
C ASN A 27 10.69 21.75 21.77
N ALA A 28 11.48 21.46 22.81
CA ALA A 28 11.23 21.94 24.18
C ALA A 28 11.19 23.48 24.28
N PHE A 29 11.96 24.17 23.45
CA PHE A 29 11.98 25.64 23.37
C PHE A 29 11.09 26.21 22.26
N SER A 30 10.22 25.40 21.64
CA SER A 30 9.36 25.81 20.50
C SER A 30 10.14 26.39 19.31
N MET A 31 11.37 25.94 19.14
CA MET A 31 12.29 26.35 18.06
C MET A 31 12.34 25.32 16.91
N SER A 32 11.72 24.13 17.06
CA SER A 32 11.56 23.23 15.92
C SER A 32 10.49 23.77 14.96
N PRO A 33 10.70 23.68 13.62
CA PRO A 33 9.78 24.23 12.63
C PRO A 33 8.32 23.75 12.78
N ASN A 34 8.14 22.55 13.34
CA ASN A 34 6.84 21.90 13.49
C ASN A 34 6.35 21.81 14.94
N SER A 35 7.02 22.43 15.91
CA SER A 35 6.65 22.37 17.35
C SER A 35 5.21 22.84 17.66
N SER A 36 4.66 23.73 16.84
CA SER A 36 3.27 24.16 16.93
C SER A 36 2.28 23.01 16.62
N LYS A 37 2.69 22.04 15.80
CA LYS A 37 1.86 20.91 15.32
C LYS A 37 2.22 19.57 15.95
N TRP A 38 3.49 19.33 16.25
CA TRP A 38 3.97 18.05 16.78
C TRP A 38 4.34 18.11 18.26
N ASP A 39 4.07 17.01 18.94
CA ASP A 39 4.67 16.75 20.24
C ASP A 39 6.11 16.21 20.07
N LEU A 40 6.83 16.13 21.19
CA LEU A 40 8.21 15.64 21.19
C LEU A 40 8.32 14.19 20.68
N LYS A 41 7.34 13.33 21.01
CA LYS A 41 7.35 11.92 20.58
C LYS A 41 7.30 11.82 19.05
N THR A 42 6.41 12.59 18.42
CA THR A 42 6.25 12.65 16.96
C THR A 42 7.52 13.17 16.28
N GLU A 43 8.08 14.28 16.78
CA GLU A 43 9.33 14.84 16.27
C GLU A 43 10.48 13.82 16.31
N LEU A 44 10.65 13.10 17.43
CA LEU A 44 11.72 12.12 17.58
C LEU A 44 11.53 10.91 16.67
N ILE A 45 10.30 10.40 16.51
CA ILE A 45 9.99 9.28 15.61
C ILE A 45 10.33 9.69 14.17
N ILE A 46 9.84 10.84 13.71
CA ILE A 46 10.06 11.32 12.34
C ILE A 46 11.54 11.60 12.09
N ALA A 47 12.24 12.25 13.03
CA ALA A 47 13.67 12.50 12.95
C ALA A 47 14.47 11.18 12.84
N LEU A 48 14.09 10.15 13.61
CA LEU A 48 14.72 8.84 13.55
C LEU A 48 14.46 8.14 12.20
N LEU A 49 13.23 8.17 11.68
CA LEU A 49 12.89 7.61 10.37
C LEU A 49 13.65 8.30 9.23
N ARG A 50 13.69 9.64 9.20
CA ARG A 50 14.47 10.41 8.21
C ARG A 50 15.95 10.01 8.22
N SER A 51 16.53 9.85 9.40
CA SER A 51 17.94 9.46 9.52
C SER A 51 18.24 8.05 9.01
N GLU A 52 17.25 7.17 8.94
CA GLU A 52 17.40 5.82 8.38
C GLU A 52 17.17 5.80 6.87
N LEU A 53 16.12 6.48 6.39
CA LEU A 53 15.70 6.43 4.99
C LEU A 53 16.53 7.34 4.08
N SER A 54 17.20 8.36 4.63
CA SER A 54 18.01 9.33 3.88
C SER A 54 19.53 9.12 4.04
N LYS A 55 19.99 7.89 4.29
CA LYS A 55 21.42 7.55 4.45
C LYS A 55 22.18 7.67 3.13
N VAL A 56 23.32 8.38 3.12
CA VAL A 56 24.15 8.56 1.91
C VAL A 56 25.55 7.95 2.13
N PRO A 57 26.01 7.00 1.27
CA PRO A 57 25.22 6.32 0.25
C PRO A 57 24.12 5.43 0.86
N PRO A 58 23.01 5.16 0.15
CA PRO A 58 21.98 4.26 0.65
C PRO A 58 22.52 2.82 0.72
N PRO A 59 21.99 1.97 1.63
CA PRO A 59 22.27 0.54 1.61
C PRO A 59 21.85 -0.10 0.28
N THR A 60 22.45 -1.22 -0.08
CA THR A 60 22.07 -1.92 -1.32
C THR A 60 20.62 -2.40 -1.27
N ILE A 61 19.96 -2.56 -2.43
CA ILE A 61 18.58 -3.07 -2.50
C ILE A 61 18.44 -4.43 -1.81
N THR A 62 19.42 -5.33 -2.01
CA THR A 62 19.45 -6.65 -1.35
C THR A 62 19.49 -6.52 0.17
N GLU A 63 20.29 -5.59 0.71
CA GLU A 63 20.40 -5.38 2.15
C GLU A 63 19.12 -4.80 2.75
N GLN A 64 18.47 -3.87 2.04
CA GLN A 64 17.19 -3.31 2.45
C GLN A 64 16.07 -4.35 2.42
N GLN A 65 16.00 -5.18 1.38
CA GLN A 65 15.08 -6.32 1.31
C GLN A 65 15.31 -7.27 2.48
N ASN A 66 16.54 -7.76 2.66
CA ASN A 66 16.89 -8.67 3.76
C ASN A 66 16.54 -8.12 5.14
N ASN A 67 16.57 -6.80 5.34
CA ASN A 67 16.23 -6.17 6.61
C ASN A 67 14.73 -5.98 6.81
N THR A 68 13.98 -5.72 5.74
CA THR A 68 12.55 -5.37 5.82
C THR A 68 11.63 -6.57 5.64
N THR A 69 12.11 -7.66 5.03
CA THR A 69 11.32 -8.90 4.79
C THR A 69 11.51 -9.95 5.89
N LYS A 70 12.24 -9.63 6.97
CA LYS A 70 12.41 -10.53 8.12
C LYS A 70 11.04 -10.89 8.69
N ILE A 71 10.77 -12.19 8.81
CA ILE A 71 9.51 -12.70 9.33
C ILE A 71 9.57 -12.64 10.86
N PRO A 72 8.82 -11.74 11.53
CA PRO A 72 8.79 -11.72 12.99
C PRO A 72 8.15 -13.00 13.54
N GLU A 73 8.45 -13.32 14.80
CA GLU A 73 7.73 -14.37 15.51
C GLU A 73 6.24 -13.99 15.68
N VAL A 74 5.39 -15.01 15.74
CA VAL A 74 3.96 -14.83 16.03
C VAL A 74 3.76 -14.89 17.54
N LYS A 75 3.31 -13.79 18.13
CA LYS A 75 2.95 -13.69 19.54
C LYS A 75 1.78 -12.73 19.74
N GLY A 76 1.16 -12.81 20.90
CA GLY A 76 0.18 -11.81 21.31
C GLY A 76 -1.28 -12.12 20.95
N PRO A 77 -2.16 -11.12 20.98
CA PRO A 77 -3.60 -11.29 20.79
C PRO A 77 -3.99 -11.48 19.31
N MET A 78 -3.24 -12.31 18.57
CA MET A 78 -3.48 -12.59 17.17
C MET A 78 -3.29 -14.06 16.80
N TRP A 79 -4.11 -14.51 15.86
CA TRP A 79 -3.92 -15.73 15.10
C TRP A 79 -3.21 -15.41 13.79
N VAL A 80 -2.28 -16.26 13.38
CA VAL A 80 -1.66 -16.23 12.05
C VAL A 80 -1.77 -17.62 11.45
N SER A 81 -2.29 -17.72 10.23
CA SER A 81 -2.36 -18.97 9.47
C SER A 81 -1.77 -18.74 8.08
N LYS A 82 -0.62 -19.34 7.82
CA LYS A 82 0.15 -19.19 6.58
C LYS A 82 -0.38 -20.12 5.50
N VAL A 83 -0.50 -19.62 4.28
CA VAL A 83 -1.04 -20.38 3.15
C VAL A 83 -0.33 -20.00 1.85
N THR A 84 -0.27 -20.95 0.94
CA THR A 84 0.09 -20.72 -0.46
C THR A 84 -1.14 -21.05 -1.30
N MET A 85 -1.70 -20.04 -1.96
CA MET A 85 -2.76 -20.21 -2.94
C MET A 85 -2.15 -20.72 -4.24
N SER A 86 -2.55 -21.89 -4.70
CA SER A 86 -2.05 -22.42 -5.98
C SER A 86 -2.50 -21.52 -7.14
N ALA A 87 -1.61 -21.26 -8.09
CA ALA A 87 -2.02 -20.73 -9.37
C ALA A 87 -2.89 -21.74 -10.13
N PRO A 88 -3.86 -21.28 -10.96
CA PRO A 88 -4.58 -22.16 -11.86
C PRO A 88 -3.62 -22.72 -12.93
N PRO A 89 -3.86 -23.93 -13.46
CA PRO A 89 -3.05 -24.49 -14.54
C PRO A 89 -3.28 -23.79 -15.89
N GLU A 90 -4.44 -23.18 -16.09
CA GLU A 90 -4.75 -22.31 -17.23
C GLU A 90 -4.15 -20.90 -17.11
N ASP A 91 -3.99 -20.23 -18.26
CA ASP A 91 -3.31 -18.93 -18.35
C ASP A 91 -4.29 -17.74 -18.47
N ASP A 92 -5.60 -18.00 -18.42
CA ASP A 92 -6.66 -17.02 -18.68
C ASP A 92 -6.53 -15.73 -17.84
N ILE A 93 -6.26 -15.86 -16.55
CA ILE A 93 -6.10 -14.71 -15.63
C ILE A 93 -4.92 -13.81 -16.05
N ARG A 94 -3.81 -14.42 -16.48
CA ARG A 94 -2.64 -13.69 -16.94
C ARG A 94 -2.93 -13.03 -18.29
N GLN A 95 -3.54 -13.74 -19.24
CA GLN A 95 -3.90 -13.17 -20.53
C GLN A 95 -4.88 -11.99 -20.41
N LYS A 96 -5.88 -12.10 -19.53
CA LYS A 96 -6.81 -10.99 -19.25
C LYS A 96 -6.12 -9.79 -18.60
N LEU A 97 -5.14 -10.01 -17.73
CA LEU A 97 -4.33 -8.92 -17.18
C LEU A 97 -3.52 -8.22 -18.29
N LEU A 98 -2.83 -8.99 -19.14
CA LEU A 98 -2.05 -8.45 -20.27
C LEU A 98 -2.94 -7.64 -21.21
N GLN A 99 -4.12 -8.17 -21.56
CA GLN A 99 -5.11 -7.46 -22.37
C GLN A 99 -5.55 -6.15 -21.72
N ALA A 100 -5.83 -6.15 -20.41
CA ALA A 100 -6.23 -4.92 -19.72
C ALA A 100 -5.12 -3.87 -19.69
N ILE A 101 -3.85 -4.29 -19.57
CA ILE A 101 -2.72 -3.37 -19.69
C ILE A 101 -2.67 -2.81 -21.11
N ASP A 102 -2.74 -3.67 -22.13
CA ASP A 102 -2.62 -3.22 -23.52
C ASP A 102 -3.79 -2.34 -23.96
N ASP A 103 -5.01 -2.62 -23.52
CA ASP A 103 -6.21 -1.80 -23.78
C ASP A 103 -6.12 -0.39 -23.17
N MET A 104 -5.28 -0.21 -22.15
CA MET A 104 -5.13 1.03 -21.40
C MET A 104 -3.85 1.81 -21.75
N LYS A 105 -3.07 1.31 -22.72
CA LYS A 105 -1.90 2.01 -23.26
C LYS A 105 -2.28 3.30 -23.94
N THR A 106 -1.40 4.28 -23.81
CA THR A 106 -1.52 5.59 -24.48
C THR A 106 -0.42 5.82 -25.51
N GLY A 107 0.56 4.91 -25.59
CA GLY A 107 1.65 4.94 -26.55
C GLY A 107 2.30 3.57 -26.71
N ASN A 108 3.64 3.56 -26.67
CA ASN A 108 4.45 2.36 -26.87
C ASN A 108 4.96 1.78 -25.54
N GLU A 109 4.15 1.86 -24.48
CA GLU A 109 4.56 1.41 -23.15
C GLU A 109 5.02 -0.07 -23.18
N GLN A 110 6.13 -0.35 -22.51
CA GLN A 110 6.76 -1.67 -22.46
C GLN A 110 6.75 -2.19 -21.04
N TYR A 111 6.58 -3.50 -20.86
CA TYR A 111 6.62 -4.13 -19.55
C TYR A 111 7.06 -5.58 -19.67
N THR A 112 7.55 -6.15 -18.58
CA THR A 112 7.93 -7.56 -18.53
C THR A 112 6.70 -8.43 -18.34
N ILE A 113 6.49 -9.42 -19.21
CA ILE A 113 5.40 -10.39 -19.02
C ILE A 113 5.72 -11.25 -17.78
N PRO A 114 4.91 -11.21 -16.71
CA PRO A 114 5.20 -11.97 -15.50
C PRO A 114 4.90 -13.45 -15.68
N SER A 115 5.55 -14.30 -14.89
CA SER A 115 5.13 -15.70 -14.73
C SER A 115 3.90 -15.79 -13.82
N LEU A 116 3.01 -16.73 -14.10
CA LEU A 116 1.90 -17.07 -13.23
C LEU A 116 2.38 -18.09 -12.18
N ASN A 117 2.42 -17.68 -10.91
CA ASN A 117 3.00 -18.45 -9.81
C ASN A 117 1.97 -18.64 -8.68
N PRO A 118 2.11 -19.67 -7.84
CA PRO A 118 1.43 -19.73 -6.56
C PRO A 118 1.71 -18.48 -5.72
N VAL A 119 0.71 -18.00 -4.99
CA VAL A 119 0.79 -16.78 -4.19
C VAL A 119 0.78 -17.13 -2.71
N GLU A 120 1.84 -16.72 -2.01
CA GLU A 120 1.91 -16.84 -0.57
C GLU A 120 1.11 -15.74 0.14
N GLY A 121 0.63 -16.04 1.34
CA GLY A 121 -0.06 -15.09 2.18
C GLY A 121 -0.31 -15.60 3.58
N GLU A 122 -0.89 -14.74 4.41
CA GLU A 122 -1.19 -15.05 5.79
C GLU A 122 -2.61 -14.58 6.13
N TRP A 123 -3.39 -15.47 6.72
CA TRP A 123 -4.63 -15.11 7.41
C TRP A 123 -4.29 -14.56 8.78
N HIS A 124 -4.85 -13.40 9.12
CA HIS A 124 -4.72 -12.76 10.41
C HIS A 124 -6.10 -12.58 11.05
N GLY A 125 -6.16 -12.84 12.36
CA GLY A 125 -7.37 -12.62 13.14
C GLY A 125 -7.02 -12.31 14.60
N HIS A 126 -8.01 -11.90 15.36
CA HIS A 126 -7.84 -11.65 16.78
C HIS A 126 -7.83 -12.97 17.56
N ARG A 127 -6.96 -13.06 18.58
CA ARG A 127 -6.91 -14.17 19.54
C ARG A 127 -7.28 -13.62 20.92
N ALA A 128 -8.54 -13.81 21.32
CA ALA A 128 -9.14 -13.15 22.46
C ALA A 128 -8.46 -13.49 23.80
N ASP A 129 -8.09 -14.75 24.00
CA ASP A 129 -7.57 -15.26 25.28
C ASP A 129 -6.04 -15.09 25.45
N ALA A 130 -5.38 -14.35 24.56
CA ALA A 130 -3.92 -14.21 24.58
C ALA A 130 -3.46 -12.82 25.02
N ALA A 131 -2.57 -12.79 26.03
CA ALA A 131 -1.86 -11.58 26.43
C ALA A 131 -0.80 -11.21 25.38
N LYS A 132 -0.29 -9.97 25.46
CA LYS A 132 0.60 -9.34 24.46
C LYS A 132 1.79 -10.18 24.00
N ASP A 133 2.42 -10.93 24.89
CA ASP A 133 3.61 -11.72 24.58
C ASP A 133 3.37 -13.23 24.64
N THR A 134 2.10 -13.66 24.70
CA THR A 134 1.75 -15.09 24.69
C THR A 134 2.20 -15.71 23.36
N PRO A 135 2.99 -16.80 23.37
CA PRO A 135 3.42 -17.46 22.15
C PRO A 135 2.25 -18.08 21.39
N GLU A 136 2.45 -18.41 20.12
CA GLU A 136 1.50 -19.22 19.36
C GLU A 136 1.35 -20.63 19.97
N PRO A 137 0.16 -21.26 19.96
CA PRO A 137 0.01 -22.61 20.50
C PRO A 137 0.79 -23.60 19.66
N ALA A 138 1.61 -24.42 20.32
CA ALA A 138 2.45 -25.41 19.66
C ALA A 138 1.62 -26.56 19.05
N GLY A 139 2.12 -27.13 17.94
CA GLY A 139 1.60 -28.35 17.35
C GLY A 139 0.30 -28.21 16.53
N LEU A 140 -0.17 -26.98 16.27
CA LEU A 140 -1.31 -26.75 15.39
C LEU A 140 -0.89 -26.68 13.91
N SER A 141 -1.64 -27.35 13.04
CA SER A 141 -1.52 -27.13 11.59
C SER A 141 -2.04 -25.74 11.20
N GLU A 142 -1.65 -25.23 10.03
CA GLU A 142 -2.16 -23.93 9.54
C GLU A 142 -3.69 -23.93 9.35
N ALA A 143 -4.27 -25.09 8.97
CA ALA A 143 -5.71 -25.28 8.90
C ALA A 143 -6.37 -25.24 10.29
N ASP A 144 -5.76 -25.84 11.32
CA ASP A 144 -6.27 -25.77 12.70
C ASP A 144 -6.21 -24.35 13.27
N LYS A 145 -5.13 -23.60 12.97
CA LYS A 145 -5.01 -22.19 13.34
C LYS A 145 -6.13 -21.36 12.70
N TYR A 146 -6.38 -21.58 11.41
CA TYR A 146 -7.49 -20.92 10.70
C TYR A 146 -8.86 -21.30 11.28
N ALA A 147 -9.10 -22.59 11.54
CA ALA A 147 -10.35 -23.04 12.12
C ALA A 147 -10.60 -22.45 13.52
N ARG A 148 -9.57 -22.26 14.34
CA ARG A 148 -9.67 -21.59 15.64
C ARG A 148 -9.94 -20.09 15.49
N MET A 149 -9.23 -19.42 14.58
CA MET A 149 -9.49 -18.03 14.22
C MET A 149 -10.95 -17.81 13.81
N MET A 150 -11.50 -18.70 12.96
CA MET A 150 -12.88 -18.61 12.49
C MET A 150 -13.92 -18.84 13.58
N LYS A 151 -13.59 -19.53 14.67
CA LYS A 151 -14.49 -19.67 15.84
C LYS A 151 -14.60 -18.38 16.65
N GLU A 152 -13.61 -17.50 16.56
CA GLU A 152 -13.58 -16.21 17.24
C GLU A 152 -14.05 -15.05 16.33
N ALA A 153 -14.11 -15.27 15.02
CA ALA A 153 -14.64 -14.30 14.08
C ALA A 153 -16.18 -14.21 14.17
N GLY A 154 -16.70 -13.02 14.43
CA GLY A 154 -18.14 -12.71 14.39
C GLY A 154 -18.62 -12.13 13.05
N SER A 155 -17.70 -11.90 12.11
CA SER A 155 -17.94 -11.36 10.77
C SER A 155 -17.60 -12.39 9.69
N ASP A 156 -18.43 -12.44 8.65
CA ASP A 156 -18.09 -13.14 7.39
C ASP A 156 -17.15 -12.32 6.50
N ALA A 157 -17.04 -11.00 6.74
CA ALA A 157 -16.21 -10.07 6.00
C ALA A 157 -14.71 -10.39 6.08
N VAL A 158 -14.01 -10.08 4.99
CA VAL A 158 -12.56 -10.27 4.84
C VAL A 158 -11.91 -8.98 4.37
N VAL A 159 -10.82 -8.59 5.02
CA VAL A 159 -9.91 -7.59 4.44
C VAL A 159 -8.89 -8.30 3.55
N LEU A 160 -8.87 -8.02 2.25
CA LEU A 160 -7.77 -8.43 1.37
C LEU A 160 -6.72 -7.32 1.39
N TYR A 161 -5.57 -7.59 2.02
CA TYR A 161 -4.59 -6.56 2.37
C TYR A 161 -3.30 -6.67 1.54
N PHE A 162 -2.87 -5.52 1.02
CA PHE A 162 -1.58 -5.35 0.34
C PHE A 162 -0.70 -4.39 1.15
N HIS A 163 0.51 -4.83 1.50
CA HIS A 163 1.43 -4.02 2.30
C HIS A 163 2.10 -2.89 1.49
N GLY A 164 2.60 -1.86 2.17
CA GLY A 164 3.46 -0.84 1.59
C GLY A 164 4.89 -1.30 1.36
N GLY A 165 5.83 -0.36 1.30
CA GLY A 165 7.25 -0.66 1.05
C GLY A 165 7.69 -0.46 -0.40
N ALA A 166 7.04 0.48 -1.12
CA ALA A 166 7.47 0.92 -2.46
C ALA A 166 7.62 -0.21 -3.50
N TYR A 167 6.88 -1.32 -3.33
CA TYR A 167 6.96 -2.55 -4.14
C TYR A 167 8.27 -3.35 -4.05
N TYR A 168 9.28 -2.91 -3.30
CA TYR A 168 10.56 -3.60 -3.18
C TYR A 168 10.98 -3.92 -1.73
N LEU A 169 10.23 -3.46 -0.74
CA LEU A 169 10.47 -3.64 0.68
C LEU A 169 9.28 -4.30 1.36
N MET A 170 9.52 -4.71 2.62
CA MET A 170 8.50 -5.19 3.55
C MET A 170 7.85 -6.50 3.10
N ASP A 171 6.95 -6.99 3.95
CA ASP A 171 6.36 -8.31 3.80
C ASP A 171 5.00 -8.37 4.49
N ALA A 172 4.11 -9.28 4.07
CA ALA A 172 2.85 -9.56 4.78
C ALA A 172 3.05 -9.78 6.29
N ALA A 173 4.10 -10.50 6.68
CA ALA A 173 4.40 -10.80 8.08
C ALA A 173 4.80 -9.55 8.88
N SER A 174 5.44 -8.56 8.25
CA SER A 174 5.81 -7.30 8.89
C SER A 174 4.58 -6.45 9.26
N GLN A 175 3.44 -6.66 8.58
CA GLN A 175 2.20 -5.89 8.76
C GLN A 175 1.19 -6.57 9.68
N ARG A 176 1.58 -7.66 10.35
CA ARG A 176 0.74 -8.43 11.28
C ARG A 176 0.03 -7.59 12.34
N PRO A 177 0.69 -6.68 13.10
CA PRO A 177 0.01 -5.88 14.12
C PRO A 177 -1.17 -5.08 13.56
N PHE A 178 -0.98 -4.50 12.37
CA PHE A 178 -1.97 -3.67 11.70
C PHE A 178 -3.11 -4.48 11.09
N THR A 179 -2.77 -5.54 10.37
CA THR A 179 -3.74 -6.40 9.69
C THR A 179 -4.58 -7.25 10.66
N ALA A 180 -4.01 -7.68 11.79
CA ALA A 180 -4.78 -8.31 12.88
C ALA A 180 -5.72 -7.29 13.56
N ARG A 181 -5.32 -6.03 13.64
CA ARG A 181 -6.18 -4.96 14.15
C ARG A 181 -7.37 -4.70 13.21
N TYR A 182 -7.14 -4.63 11.91
CA TYR A 182 -8.22 -4.55 10.91
C TYR A 182 -9.19 -5.73 11.02
N ALA A 183 -8.67 -6.95 11.17
CA ALA A 183 -9.50 -8.12 11.41
C ALA A 183 -10.36 -7.92 12.67
N GLN A 184 -9.78 -7.49 13.78
CA GLN A 184 -10.51 -7.22 15.04
C GLN A 184 -11.60 -6.15 14.87
N MET A 185 -11.36 -5.14 14.04
CA MET A 185 -12.24 -3.99 13.89
C MET A 185 -13.37 -4.18 12.88
N LEU A 186 -13.37 -5.28 12.13
CA LEU A 186 -14.49 -5.60 11.23
C LEU A 186 -15.83 -5.69 12.00
N PRO A 187 -16.96 -5.36 11.35
CA PRO A 187 -18.29 -5.39 11.97
C PRO A 187 -18.65 -6.76 12.53
N GLY A 188 -19.52 -6.83 13.54
CA GLY A 188 -20.02 -8.10 14.07
C GLY A 188 -19.12 -8.77 15.12
N GLY A 189 -18.09 -8.07 15.62
CA GLY A 189 -17.20 -8.60 16.66
C GLY A 189 -15.85 -9.09 16.16
N GLY A 190 -15.44 -8.69 14.95
CA GLY A 190 -14.17 -9.06 14.32
C GLY A 190 -14.35 -10.10 13.22
N GLY A 191 -13.44 -10.09 12.25
CA GLY A 191 -13.39 -11.01 11.10
C GLY A 191 -11.97 -11.49 10.87
N ARG A 192 -11.55 -11.49 9.59
CA ARG A 192 -10.20 -11.92 9.20
C ARG A 192 -9.61 -11.01 8.13
N THR A 193 -8.29 -10.92 8.13
CA THR A 193 -7.52 -10.26 7.07
C THR A 193 -6.72 -11.32 6.33
N PHE A 194 -6.73 -11.31 5.01
CA PHE A 194 -5.78 -12.05 4.19
C PHE A 194 -4.71 -11.08 3.69
N ALA A 195 -3.51 -11.16 4.26
CA ALA A 195 -2.36 -10.34 3.87
C ALA A 195 -1.55 -11.05 2.79
N VAL A 196 -1.46 -10.43 1.61
CA VAL A 196 -0.80 -11.03 0.44
C VAL A 196 0.70 -10.77 0.49
N ARG A 197 1.49 -11.83 0.31
CA ARG A 197 2.95 -11.76 0.11
C ARG A 197 3.23 -11.69 -1.39
N TYR A 198 2.92 -10.56 -1.99
CA TYR A 198 3.09 -10.35 -3.43
C TYR A 198 4.59 -10.23 -3.78
N ARG A 199 4.95 -10.61 -5.01
CA ARG A 199 6.33 -10.56 -5.48
C ARG A 199 6.88 -9.13 -5.53
N LEU A 200 8.12 -8.97 -5.08
CA LEU A 200 8.79 -7.68 -4.99
C LEU A 200 9.65 -7.38 -6.23
N ALA A 201 9.68 -6.11 -6.60
CA ALA A 201 10.66 -5.54 -7.50
C ALA A 201 12.04 -5.42 -6.82
N PRO A 202 13.14 -5.27 -7.57
CA PRO A 202 13.24 -5.25 -9.03
C PRO A 202 13.20 -6.64 -9.69
N GLN A 203 13.34 -7.72 -8.91
CA GLN A 203 13.33 -9.11 -9.41
C GLN A 203 12.03 -9.46 -10.15
N HIS A 204 10.91 -8.91 -9.66
CA HIS A 204 9.59 -9.06 -10.25
C HIS A 204 8.94 -7.68 -10.42
N ALA A 205 9.25 -7.03 -11.54
CA ALA A 205 8.71 -5.74 -11.90
C ALA A 205 7.19 -5.76 -12.14
N PHE A 206 6.58 -4.58 -12.29
CA PHE A 206 5.25 -4.44 -12.85
C PHE A 206 5.12 -5.30 -14.13
N PRO A 207 4.04 -6.09 -14.29
CA PRO A 207 2.84 -6.19 -13.45
C PRO A 207 2.80 -7.41 -12.50
N ALA A 208 3.94 -7.96 -12.08
CA ALA A 208 3.98 -9.21 -11.29
C ALA A 208 3.16 -9.15 -9.98
N ALA A 209 3.31 -8.07 -9.20
CA ALA A 209 2.54 -7.87 -7.96
C ALA A 209 1.02 -7.78 -8.22
N LEU A 210 0.61 -7.19 -9.35
CA LEU A 210 -0.80 -7.10 -9.75
C LEU A 210 -1.36 -8.46 -10.16
N LEU A 211 -0.57 -9.29 -10.84
CA LEU A 211 -0.96 -10.68 -11.12
C LEU A 211 -1.15 -11.48 -9.82
N ASP A 212 -0.25 -11.31 -8.85
CA ASP A 212 -0.37 -11.97 -7.54
C ASP A 212 -1.60 -11.49 -6.76
N ALA A 213 -1.92 -10.19 -6.84
CA ALA A 213 -3.12 -9.62 -6.25
C ALA A 213 -4.42 -10.16 -6.87
N LEU A 214 -4.43 -10.34 -8.20
CA LEU A 214 -5.56 -10.98 -8.90
C LEU A 214 -5.72 -12.45 -8.48
N VAL A 215 -4.63 -13.22 -8.44
CA VAL A 215 -4.66 -14.63 -7.97
C VAL A 215 -5.18 -14.70 -6.54
N ALA A 216 -4.71 -13.82 -5.64
CA ALA A 216 -5.20 -13.74 -4.27
C ALA A 216 -6.71 -13.43 -4.22
N TYR A 217 -7.17 -12.45 -5.00
CA TYR A 217 -8.59 -12.07 -5.05
C TYR A 217 -9.48 -13.22 -5.55
N LEU A 218 -9.12 -13.86 -6.67
CA LEU A 218 -9.87 -15.01 -7.19
C LEU A 218 -9.79 -16.22 -6.26
N SER A 219 -8.69 -16.43 -5.55
CA SER A 219 -8.60 -17.48 -4.54
C SER A 219 -9.57 -17.28 -3.39
N LEU A 220 -9.84 -16.02 -2.98
CA LEU A 220 -10.86 -15.74 -1.96
C LEU A 220 -12.27 -16.06 -2.45
N LEU A 221 -12.61 -15.65 -3.67
CA LEU A 221 -13.92 -15.89 -4.28
C LEU A 221 -14.14 -17.38 -4.56
N TYR A 222 -13.11 -18.04 -5.09
CA TYR A 222 -13.13 -19.41 -5.58
C TYR A 222 -11.90 -20.15 -5.06
N PRO A 223 -11.97 -20.69 -3.83
CA PRO A 223 -10.84 -21.35 -3.18
C PRO A 223 -10.25 -22.45 -4.07
N PRO A 224 -8.92 -22.49 -4.26
CA PRO A 224 -8.28 -23.53 -5.04
C PRO A 224 -8.45 -24.92 -4.41
N PRO A 225 -8.24 -26.01 -5.17
CA PRO A 225 -8.24 -27.37 -4.61
C PRO A 225 -7.30 -27.50 -3.41
N GLY A 226 -7.84 -27.99 -2.28
CA GLY A 226 -7.07 -28.16 -1.04
C GLY A 226 -7.05 -26.92 -0.12
N ALA A 227 -7.64 -25.79 -0.53
CA ALA A 227 -7.84 -24.66 0.37
C ALA A 227 -8.77 -25.05 1.54
N TYR A 228 -8.40 -24.62 2.75
CA TYR A 228 -9.16 -24.89 3.98
C TYR A 228 -10.11 -23.75 4.38
N HIS A 229 -10.23 -22.71 3.55
CA HIS A 229 -11.19 -21.64 3.74
C HIS A 229 -12.39 -21.79 2.80
N ALA A 230 -13.54 -21.29 3.24
CA ALA A 230 -14.73 -21.23 2.42
C ALA A 230 -14.62 -20.11 1.36
N PRO A 231 -15.39 -20.19 0.25
CA PRO A 231 -15.61 -19.08 -0.66
C PRO A 231 -16.06 -17.83 0.09
N VAL A 232 -15.51 -16.68 -0.28
CA VAL A 232 -15.90 -15.37 0.29
C VAL A 232 -16.76 -14.65 -0.74
N PRO A 233 -18.00 -14.26 -0.40
CA PRO A 233 -18.80 -13.40 -1.27
C PRO A 233 -18.07 -12.10 -1.58
N ALA A 234 -18.13 -11.63 -2.81
CA ALA A 234 -17.35 -10.46 -3.25
C ALA A 234 -17.74 -9.19 -2.48
N GLU A 235 -19.03 -9.01 -2.21
CA GLU A 235 -19.59 -7.93 -1.40
C GLU A 235 -19.13 -7.95 0.07
N ARG A 236 -18.50 -9.04 0.51
CA ARG A 236 -17.89 -9.18 1.84
C ARG A 236 -16.37 -8.99 1.85
N ILE A 237 -15.76 -8.73 0.69
CA ILE A 237 -14.33 -8.43 0.58
C ILE A 237 -14.13 -6.91 0.64
N VAL A 238 -13.27 -6.47 1.55
CA VAL A 238 -12.75 -5.11 1.62
C VAL A 238 -11.32 -5.12 1.08
N LEU A 239 -11.08 -4.51 -0.08
CA LEU A 239 -9.71 -4.29 -0.54
C LEU A 239 -9.04 -3.23 0.33
N ALA A 240 -7.83 -3.52 0.80
CA ALA A 240 -7.09 -2.56 1.60
C ALA A 240 -5.60 -2.58 1.29
N GLY A 241 -4.97 -1.43 1.50
CA GLY A 241 -3.52 -1.35 1.45
C GLY A 241 -2.98 0.01 1.87
N ASP A 242 -1.70 0.04 2.15
CA ASP A 242 -0.97 1.25 2.54
C ASP A 242 0.11 1.59 1.50
N SER A 243 0.36 2.87 1.21
CA SER A 243 1.44 3.28 0.31
C SER A 243 1.39 2.56 -1.06
N ALA A 244 2.43 1.81 -1.42
CA ALA A 244 2.47 0.95 -2.60
C ALA A 244 1.41 -0.16 -2.59
N GLY A 245 1.00 -0.68 -1.43
CA GLY A 245 -0.14 -1.58 -1.32
C GLY A 245 -1.47 -0.88 -1.57
N GLY A 246 -1.57 0.40 -1.23
CA GLY A 246 -2.68 1.26 -1.63
C GLY A 246 -2.74 1.47 -3.14
N ASN A 247 -1.57 1.63 -3.80
CA ASN A 247 -1.47 1.58 -5.26
C ASN A 247 -2.00 0.24 -5.78
N LEU A 248 -1.53 -0.88 -5.20
CA LEU A 248 -1.87 -2.23 -5.65
C LEU A 248 -3.38 -2.49 -5.57
N ALA A 249 -4.03 -2.05 -4.49
CA ALA A 249 -5.49 -2.09 -4.35
C ALA A 249 -6.20 -1.28 -5.45
N LEU A 250 -5.73 -0.06 -5.73
CA LEU A 250 -6.28 0.81 -6.77
C LEU A 250 -6.13 0.21 -8.17
N VAL A 251 -4.95 -0.32 -8.52
CA VAL A 251 -4.70 -0.88 -9.86
C VAL A 251 -5.36 -2.25 -10.04
N LEU A 252 -5.51 -3.03 -8.97
CA LEU A 252 -6.39 -4.21 -8.96
C LEU A 252 -7.83 -3.80 -9.28
N MET A 253 -8.38 -2.83 -8.55
CA MET A 253 -9.72 -2.31 -8.80
C MET A 253 -9.88 -1.81 -10.23
N GLN A 254 -8.95 -1.01 -10.74
CA GLN A 254 -9.01 -0.49 -12.11
C GLN A 254 -8.94 -1.62 -13.16
N THR A 255 -8.19 -2.68 -12.89
CA THR A 255 -8.16 -3.87 -13.77
C THR A 255 -9.52 -4.55 -13.81
N LEU A 256 -10.15 -4.77 -12.65
CA LEU A 256 -11.48 -5.38 -12.57
C LEU A 256 -12.55 -4.53 -13.27
N LEU A 257 -12.50 -3.21 -13.09
CA LEU A 257 -13.38 -2.27 -13.77
C LEU A 257 -13.13 -2.25 -15.29
N GLN A 258 -11.87 -2.35 -15.72
CA GLN A 258 -11.54 -2.44 -17.14
C GLN A 258 -12.10 -3.71 -17.77
N TRP A 259 -11.96 -4.87 -17.11
CA TRP A 259 -12.55 -6.13 -17.59
C TRP A 259 -14.07 -6.03 -17.76
N ARG A 260 -14.78 -5.35 -16.86
CA ARG A 260 -16.22 -5.11 -16.99
C ARG A 260 -16.58 -4.25 -18.20
N ARG A 261 -15.76 -3.24 -18.51
CA ARG A 261 -16.03 -2.27 -19.59
C ARG A 261 -15.67 -2.78 -20.98
N SER A 262 -14.58 -3.52 -21.11
CA SER A 262 -14.06 -3.94 -22.42
C SER A 262 -14.93 -5.00 -23.09
N GLY A 263 -15.99 -5.50 -22.43
CA GLY A 263 -16.81 -6.59 -22.94
C GLY A 263 -16.05 -7.93 -23.00
N ALA A 264 -14.79 -7.97 -22.56
CA ALA A 264 -14.12 -9.21 -22.20
C ALA A 264 -15.03 -9.91 -21.19
N SER A 265 -15.30 -11.21 -21.39
CA SER A 265 -16.23 -11.93 -20.53
C SER A 265 -15.94 -11.60 -19.06
N SER A 266 -17.00 -11.26 -18.30
CA SER A 266 -16.91 -11.14 -16.85
C SER A 266 -16.45 -12.43 -16.21
N SER A 267 -16.44 -13.52 -16.97
CA SER A 267 -15.90 -14.80 -16.60
C SER A 267 -14.45 -15.04 -17.08
N LEU A 268 -13.74 -15.92 -16.38
CA LEU A 268 -12.47 -16.49 -16.80
C LEU A 268 -12.39 -17.96 -16.37
N MET A 269 -11.49 -18.74 -16.96
CA MET A 269 -11.20 -20.08 -16.46
C MET A 269 -10.37 -20.03 -15.17
N TRP A 270 -10.87 -20.70 -14.14
CA TRP A 270 -10.25 -20.83 -12.83
C TRP A 270 -10.34 -22.26 -12.27
N HIS A 271 -9.19 -22.91 -12.12
CA HIS A 271 -9.07 -24.32 -11.75
C HIS A 271 -10.02 -25.25 -12.52
N GLY A 272 -10.11 -25.05 -13.84
CA GLY A 272 -10.93 -25.87 -14.73
C GLY A 272 -12.43 -25.58 -14.66
N LYS A 273 -12.85 -24.48 -14.02
CA LYS A 273 -14.23 -23.97 -14.05
C LYS A 273 -14.30 -22.54 -14.58
N GLU A 274 -15.28 -22.26 -15.43
CA GLU A 274 -15.58 -20.88 -15.80
C GLU A 274 -16.23 -20.19 -14.60
N VAL A 275 -15.66 -19.05 -14.16
CA VAL A 275 -16.10 -18.31 -12.98
C VAL A 275 -16.22 -16.83 -13.29
N ASP A 276 -17.23 -16.16 -12.73
CA ASP A 276 -17.39 -14.70 -12.83
C ASP A 276 -16.39 -13.95 -11.92
N VAL A 277 -16.05 -12.72 -12.29
CA VAL A 277 -15.19 -11.83 -11.50
C VAL A 277 -15.99 -10.62 -11.01
N PRO A 278 -16.80 -10.76 -9.94
CA PRO A 278 -17.50 -9.64 -9.31
C PRO A 278 -16.51 -8.64 -8.67
N LEU A 279 -16.98 -7.41 -8.41
CA LEU A 279 -16.22 -6.41 -7.67
C LEU A 279 -16.34 -6.65 -6.15
N PRO A 280 -15.31 -6.26 -5.37
CA PRO A 280 -15.35 -6.32 -3.92
C PRO A 280 -16.37 -5.32 -3.34
N GLY A 281 -16.76 -5.51 -2.08
CA GLY A 281 -17.77 -4.67 -1.42
C GLY A 281 -17.30 -3.27 -1.02
N ALA A 282 -16.00 -3.08 -0.77
CA ALA A 282 -15.43 -1.78 -0.43
C ALA A 282 -13.92 -1.72 -0.71
N MET A 283 -13.36 -0.50 -0.73
CA MET A 283 -11.91 -0.26 -0.78
C MET A 283 -11.49 0.75 0.29
N THR A 284 -10.38 0.50 0.99
CA THR A 284 -9.83 1.42 2.00
C THR A 284 -8.33 1.60 1.82
N LEU A 285 -7.88 2.84 1.72
CA LEU A 285 -6.53 3.19 1.29
C LEU A 285 -5.87 4.08 2.35
N ALA A 286 -4.72 3.65 2.86
CA ALA A 286 -3.89 4.45 3.75
C ALA A 286 -2.73 5.04 2.95
N SER A 287 -2.69 6.36 2.78
CA SER A 287 -1.58 7.05 2.09
C SER A 287 -1.22 6.42 0.73
N PRO A 288 -2.17 6.15 -0.19
CA PRO A 288 -1.87 5.41 -1.41
C PRO A 288 -0.88 6.16 -2.30
N TRP A 289 0.12 5.45 -2.83
CA TRP A 289 1.06 6.00 -3.80
C TRP A 289 0.48 5.85 -5.21
N THR A 290 0.01 6.91 -5.84
CA THR A 290 -0.76 6.88 -7.10
C THR A 290 -0.06 7.55 -8.28
N ASP A 291 1.10 8.15 -8.06
CA ASP A 291 1.98 8.83 -9.01
C ASP A 291 3.39 8.28 -8.91
N LEU A 292 3.74 7.30 -9.76
CA LEU A 292 5.09 6.73 -9.79
C LEU A 292 6.16 7.75 -10.23
N THR A 293 5.76 8.87 -10.85
CA THR A 293 6.69 9.95 -11.23
C THR A 293 7.02 10.86 -10.05
N ARG A 294 6.23 10.84 -8.97
CA ARG A 294 6.37 11.70 -7.77
C ARG A 294 6.37 13.20 -8.08
N SER A 295 5.61 13.66 -9.05
CA SER A 295 5.70 15.01 -9.66
C SER A 295 4.78 16.07 -9.05
N LEU A 296 3.77 15.68 -8.29
CA LEU A 296 2.77 16.64 -7.79
C LEU A 296 3.29 17.57 -6.66
N PRO A 297 2.73 18.78 -6.51
CA PRO A 297 3.28 19.83 -5.63
C PRO A 297 3.44 19.44 -4.16
N SER A 298 2.58 18.57 -3.61
CA SER A 298 2.71 18.07 -2.23
C SER A 298 4.05 17.40 -1.96
N GLN A 299 4.71 16.84 -2.97
CA GLN A 299 6.02 16.21 -2.81
C GLN A 299 7.07 17.18 -2.25
N SER A 300 7.02 18.46 -2.62
CA SER A 300 7.89 19.48 -2.02
C SER A 300 7.20 20.24 -0.88
N ALA A 301 5.93 20.63 -1.05
CA ALA A 301 5.22 21.47 -0.10
C ALA A 301 5.03 20.80 1.28
N ASN A 302 4.85 19.48 1.30
CA ASN A 302 4.58 18.71 2.52
C ASN A 302 5.80 17.95 3.04
N GLN A 303 6.94 18.00 2.35
CA GLN A 303 8.17 17.29 2.76
C GLN A 303 8.58 17.57 4.22
N ARG A 304 8.32 18.80 4.71
CA ARG A 304 8.59 19.18 6.10
C ARG A 304 7.84 18.34 7.14
N TYR A 305 6.72 17.73 6.77
CA TYR A 305 5.93 16.86 7.65
C TYR A 305 6.25 15.38 7.46
N ASP A 306 6.95 15.03 6.40
CA ASP A 306 7.13 13.63 5.99
C ASP A 306 8.50 13.07 6.40
N TYR A 307 8.57 11.75 6.61
CA TYR A 307 9.83 11.06 6.82
C TYR A 307 10.42 10.46 5.55
N LEU A 308 9.63 10.38 4.48
CA LEU A 308 10.11 9.87 3.20
C LEU A 308 11.19 10.78 2.61
N PRO A 309 12.19 10.22 1.90
CA PRO A 309 13.16 11.02 1.18
C PRO A 309 12.48 11.90 0.12
N GLY A 310 12.94 13.14 -0.01
CA GLY A 310 12.37 14.14 -0.91
C GLY A 310 12.52 13.83 -2.39
N ALA A 311 12.04 14.73 -3.25
CA ALA A 311 12.21 14.59 -4.70
C ALA A 311 13.68 14.63 -5.15
N GLU A 312 14.57 15.26 -4.35
CA GLU A 312 16.02 15.26 -4.55
C GLU A 312 16.66 13.87 -4.48
N TRP A 313 15.93 12.87 -3.97
CA TRP A 313 16.35 11.47 -3.97
C TRP A 313 16.00 10.72 -5.26
N ARG A 314 15.30 11.33 -6.22
CA ARG A 314 15.14 10.76 -7.56
C ARG A 314 16.52 10.58 -8.20
N GLY A 315 16.73 9.43 -8.85
CA GLY A 315 18.04 9.10 -9.45
C GLY A 315 19.13 8.73 -8.45
N SER A 316 18.80 8.46 -7.17
CA SER A 316 19.78 7.94 -6.22
C SER A 316 20.38 6.63 -6.71
N VAL A 317 21.68 6.64 -7.00
CA VAL A 317 22.44 5.47 -7.44
C VAL A 317 22.57 4.53 -6.25
N TYR A 318 21.67 3.56 -6.14
CA TYR A 318 21.84 2.43 -5.22
C TYR A 318 23.15 1.73 -5.55
N PRO A 319 23.99 1.40 -4.55
CA PRO A 319 25.21 0.64 -4.83
C PRO A 319 24.86 -0.71 -5.46
N PRO A 320 25.67 -1.21 -6.42
CA PRO A 320 25.43 -2.48 -7.08
C PRO A 320 25.33 -3.65 -6.10
N CYS A 321 24.41 -4.57 -6.37
CA CYS A 321 24.19 -5.81 -5.63
C CYS A 321 23.49 -6.84 -6.53
N PRO A 322 23.30 -8.09 -6.09
CA PRO A 322 22.64 -9.12 -6.92
C PRO A 322 21.24 -8.75 -7.43
N ALA A 323 20.56 -7.80 -6.78
CA ALA A 323 19.24 -7.33 -7.21
C ALA A 323 19.26 -6.07 -8.09
N TRP A 324 20.35 -5.27 -8.09
CA TRP A 324 20.37 -3.96 -8.75
C TRP A 324 21.77 -3.52 -9.19
N PRO A 325 21.97 -2.91 -10.37
CA PRO A 325 20.97 -2.73 -11.43
C PRO A 325 20.55 -4.07 -12.05
N VAL A 326 19.38 -4.08 -12.68
CA VAL A 326 18.91 -5.22 -13.50
C VAL A 326 19.57 -5.20 -14.89
N ASP A 327 19.55 -6.35 -15.57
CA ASP A 327 19.96 -6.48 -16.98
C ASP A 327 18.75 -7.00 -17.80
N PRO A 328 18.24 -6.25 -18.78
CA PRO A 328 18.65 -4.90 -19.17
C PRO A 328 18.37 -3.85 -18.07
N PRO A 329 19.12 -2.72 -18.07
CA PRO A 329 18.94 -1.64 -17.10
C PRO A 329 17.55 -1.03 -17.14
N ARG A 330 17.12 -0.51 -15.98
CA ARG A 330 15.82 0.14 -15.79
C ARG A 330 15.98 1.43 -14.98
N ALA A 331 15.27 2.48 -15.36
CA ALA A 331 15.34 3.78 -14.68
C ALA A 331 14.55 3.86 -13.36
N HIS A 332 13.64 2.92 -13.09
CA HIS A 332 12.77 2.91 -11.91
C HIS A 332 12.68 1.49 -11.32
N LEU A 333 12.81 1.30 -10.01
CA LEU A 333 12.87 -0.04 -9.40
C LEU A 333 11.67 -0.93 -9.79
N TYR A 334 10.46 -0.38 -9.70
CA TYR A 334 9.22 -1.14 -9.84
C TYR A 334 8.81 -1.43 -11.28
N ALA A 335 9.01 -0.51 -12.21
CA ALA A 335 8.36 -0.56 -13.53
C ALA A 335 9.25 0.07 -14.60
N GLU A 336 9.10 -0.34 -15.85
CA GLU A 336 9.74 0.34 -16.97
C GLU A 336 9.31 1.81 -17.02
N ALA A 337 10.23 2.70 -17.38
CA ALA A 337 9.98 4.14 -17.33
C ALA A 337 8.79 4.56 -18.22
N SER A 338 8.55 3.84 -19.33
CA SER A 338 7.41 4.07 -20.20
C SER A 338 6.06 3.77 -19.53
N MET A 339 6.02 2.93 -18.49
CA MET A 339 4.81 2.58 -17.74
C MET A 339 4.41 3.62 -16.68
N LEU A 340 5.23 4.64 -16.40
CA LEU A 340 4.99 5.56 -15.29
C LEU A 340 3.74 6.43 -15.46
N LEU A 341 3.26 6.63 -16.69
CA LEU A 341 2.00 7.32 -16.99
C LEU A 341 0.84 6.38 -17.29
N HIS A 342 1.06 5.07 -17.24
CA HIS A 342 0.01 4.10 -17.48
C HIS A 342 -0.96 4.08 -16.28
N PRO A 343 -2.30 4.01 -16.47
CA PRO A 343 -3.23 4.08 -15.34
C PRO A 343 -3.15 2.89 -14.37
N LEU A 344 -2.58 1.75 -14.81
CA LEU A 344 -2.24 0.61 -13.94
C LEU A 344 -0.86 0.71 -13.26
N GLY A 345 -0.09 1.76 -13.54
CA GLY A 345 1.11 2.14 -12.78
C GLY A 345 0.81 3.33 -11.86
N SER A 346 0.25 4.39 -12.44
CA SER A 346 -0.08 5.63 -11.75
C SER A 346 -1.59 5.97 -11.85
N PRO A 347 -2.43 5.45 -10.92
CA PRO A 347 -3.87 5.72 -10.88
C PRO A 347 -4.30 7.20 -10.87
N CYS A 348 -3.40 8.13 -10.52
CA CYS A 348 -3.71 9.56 -10.54
C CYS A 348 -3.73 10.16 -11.95
N VAL A 349 -3.16 9.48 -12.95
CA VAL A 349 -3.10 9.97 -14.33
C VAL A 349 -4.52 10.27 -14.86
N PRO A 350 -4.69 11.32 -15.69
CA PRO A 350 -5.98 11.59 -16.33
C PRO A 350 -6.49 10.42 -17.16
N GLY A 351 -7.82 10.33 -17.28
CA GLY A 351 -8.47 9.29 -18.07
C GLY A 351 -8.74 7.98 -17.33
N ALA A 352 -8.26 7.79 -16.10
CA ALA A 352 -8.66 6.66 -15.26
C ALA A 352 -10.18 6.69 -14.99
N VAL A 353 -10.86 5.58 -15.28
CA VAL A 353 -12.33 5.44 -15.16
C VAL A 353 -12.67 4.58 -13.93
N TRP A 354 -13.27 5.20 -12.93
CA TRP A 354 -13.71 4.64 -11.65
C TRP A 354 -15.22 4.44 -11.56
N LYS A 355 -15.97 4.71 -12.63
CA LYS A 355 -17.41 4.41 -12.66
C LYS A 355 -17.65 2.95 -12.21
N ASP A 356 -18.65 2.75 -11.36
CA ASP A 356 -19.03 1.47 -10.74
C ASP A 356 -18.04 0.92 -9.69
N CYS A 357 -17.01 1.69 -9.32
CA CYS A 357 -16.13 1.36 -8.19
C CYS A 357 -16.95 1.30 -6.89
N PRO A 358 -16.72 0.31 -6.00
CA PRO A 358 -17.38 0.25 -4.71
C PRO A 358 -16.97 1.42 -3.80
N PRO A 359 -17.69 1.65 -2.68
CA PRO A 359 -17.37 2.71 -1.75
C PRO A 359 -15.91 2.68 -1.31
N THR A 360 -15.23 3.82 -1.46
CA THR A 360 -13.78 3.93 -1.28
C THR A 360 -13.44 4.94 -0.19
N LEU A 361 -12.62 4.54 0.79
CA LEU A 361 -12.10 5.42 1.83
C LEU A 361 -10.63 5.75 1.61
N PHE A 362 -10.29 7.03 1.64
CA PHE A 362 -8.92 7.53 1.70
C PHE A 362 -8.61 8.04 3.11
N MET A 363 -7.48 7.59 3.66
CA MET A 363 -6.94 8.04 4.94
C MET A 363 -5.51 8.52 4.72
N VAL A 364 -5.29 9.82 4.85
CA VAL A 364 -4.09 10.49 4.33
C VAL A 364 -3.57 11.50 5.35
N GLY A 365 -2.25 11.66 5.45
CA GLY A 365 -1.64 12.76 6.19
C GLY A 365 -1.65 14.09 5.43
N GLU A 366 -1.01 15.10 5.99
CA GLU A 366 -0.53 16.27 5.24
C GLU A 366 0.86 15.93 4.70
N GLU A 367 0.90 14.84 3.94
CA GLU A 367 2.09 14.10 3.51
C GLU A 367 2.45 14.40 2.05
N MET A 368 3.59 13.87 1.59
CA MET A 368 4.06 14.08 0.22
C MET A 368 3.12 13.47 -0.84
N MET A 369 2.35 12.45 -0.47
CA MET A 369 1.39 11.73 -1.33
C MET A 369 -0.04 12.31 -1.26
N ALA A 370 -0.20 13.48 -0.62
CA ALA A 370 -1.52 14.04 -0.38
C ALA A 370 -2.22 14.48 -1.67
N ASP A 371 -1.54 15.18 -2.58
CA ASP A 371 -2.20 15.74 -3.76
C ASP A 371 -2.63 14.67 -4.75
N GLU A 372 -1.81 13.64 -4.95
CA GLU A 372 -2.11 12.52 -5.83
C GLU A 372 -3.33 11.73 -5.34
N SER A 373 -3.46 11.54 -4.02
CA SER A 373 -4.65 10.96 -3.38
C SER A 373 -5.89 11.85 -3.57
N LYS A 374 -5.77 13.18 -3.43
CA LYS A 374 -6.87 14.13 -3.64
C LYS A 374 -7.37 14.10 -5.08
N VAL A 375 -6.45 14.01 -6.06
CA VAL A 375 -6.79 13.93 -7.49
C VAL A 375 -7.64 12.68 -7.76
N VAL A 376 -7.22 11.51 -7.27
CA VAL A 376 -7.98 10.26 -7.44
C VAL A 376 -9.35 10.35 -6.74
N ALA A 377 -9.39 10.80 -5.49
CA ALA A 377 -10.63 10.92 -4.72
C ALA A 377 -11.65 11.87 -5.36
N ALA A 378 -11.20 13.06 -5.79
CA ALA A 378 -12.07 14.02 -6.48
C ALA A 378 -12.59 13.46 -7.81
N ARG A 379 -11.75 12.75 -8.57
CA ARG A 379 -12.16 12.10 -9.82
C ARG A 379 -13.19 11.00 -9.60
N MET A 380 -12.99 10.15 -8.59
CA MET A 380 -13.97 9.14 -8.18
C MET A 380 -15.34 9.75 -7.87
N VAL A 381 -15.38 10.84 -7.08
CA VAL A 381 -16.63 11.57 -6.79
C VAL A 381 -17.26 12.12 -8.08
N GLY A 382 -16.47 12.74 -8.96
CA GLY A 382 -16.94 13.24 -10.25
C GLY A 382 -17.50 12.16 -11.19
N GLN A 383 -17.15 10.90 -10.95
CA GLN A 383 -17.61 9.73 -11.70
C GLN A 383 -18.70 8.94 -10.95
N GLY A 384 -19.26 9.50 -9.88
CA GLY A 384 -20.40 8.94 -9.14
C GLY A 384 -20.04 7.91 -8.07
N VAL A 385 -18.77 7.77 -7.70
CA VAL A 385 -18.33 6.84 -6.64
C VAL A 385 -18.56 7.46 -5.27
N SER A 386 -19.03 6.65 -4.33
CA SER A 386 -19.11 6.99 -2.90
C SER A 386 -17.72 7.04 -2.27
N VAL A 387 -17.25 8.24 -1.91
CA VAL A 387 -15.90 8.45 -1.38
C VAL A 387 -15.91 9.00 0.05
N GLY A 388 -15.20 8.31 0.92
CA GLY A 388 -14.79 8.76 2.24
C GLY A 388 -13.40 9.38 2.17
N TRP A 389 -13.20 10.51 2.82
CA TRP A 389 -11.92 11.20 2.88
C TRP A 389 -11.62 11.64 4.31
N MET A 390 -10.47 11.19 4.82
CA MET A 390 -9.94 11.57 6.12
C MET A 390 -8.51 12.08 5.95
N GLN A 391 -8.30 13.39 6.12
CA GLN A 391 -6.97 13.99 6.05
C GLN A 391 -6.53 14.55 7.41
N PHE A 392 -5.30 14.26 7.82
CA PHE A 392 -4.79 14.64 9.14
C PHE A 392 -3.66 15.67 9.02
N GLU A 393 -3.89 16.86 9.58
CA GLU A 393 -2.95 17.99 9.54
C GLU A 393 -1.57 17.60 10.12
N ALA A 394 -0.51 17.97 9.41
CA ALA A 394 0.88 17.68 9.73
C ALA A 394 1.21 16.19 9.99
N MET A 395 0.34 15.23 9.69
CA MET A 395 0.69 13.81 9.84
C MET A 395 1.54 13.34 8.64
N PRO A 396 2.61 12.55 8.87
CA PRO A 396 3.48 12.01 7.82
C PRO A 396 2.80 10.89 7.03
N HIS A 397 3.51 10.40 6.01
CA HIS A 397 3.16 9.20 5.27
C HIS A 397 2.88 7.99 6.18
N CYS A 398 1.81 7.25 5.89
CA CYS A 398 1.38 6.07 6.68
C CYS A 398 1.36 6.28 8.21
N PHE A 399 1.05 7.49 8.70
CA PHE A 399 1.13 7.81 10.14
C PHE A 399 0.36 6.83 11.03
N GLY A 400 -0.77 6.30 10.56
CA GLY A 400 -1.60 5.33 11.27
C GLY A 400 -0.89 3.99 11.55
N LEU A 401 0.15 3.67 10.78
CA LEU A 401 0.98 2.46 10.92
C LEU A 401 2.27 2.76 11.68
N VAL A 402 2.91 3.91 11.44
CA VAL A 402 4.20 4.24 12.09
C VAL A 402 4.07 4.88 13.47
N MET A 403 2.89 5.42 13.79
CA MET A 403 2.59 6.12 15.05
C MET A 403 1.26 5.63 15.65
N GLU A 404 1.11 4.31 15.79
CA GLU A 404 -0.17 3.66 16.16
C GLU A 404 -0.82 4.19 17.45
N ASP A 405 -0.01 4.63 18.41
CA ASP A 405 -0.47 5.11 19.73
C ASP A 405 -0.95 6.57 19.73
N CYS A 406 -0.78 7.32 18.63
CA CYS A 406 -1.17 8.72 18.61
C CYS A 406 -2.68 8.89 18.42
N GLU A 407 -3.19 10.03 18.88
CA GLU A 407 -4.63 10.34 18.81
C GLU A 407 -5.15 10.36 17.36
N ALA A 408 -4.36 10.86 16.41
CA ALA A 408 -4.71 10.83 14.99
C ALA A 408 -4.90 9.40 14.49
N ALA A 409 -4.00 8.47 14.86
CA ALA A 409 -4.10 7.06 14.48
C ALA A 409 -5.32 6.38 15.11
N ARG A 410 -5.69 6.76 16.34
CA ARG A 410 -6.94 6.31 16.98
C ARG A 410 -8.17 6.80 16.21
N VAL A 411 -8.23 8.09 15.87
CA VAL A 411 -9.35 8.68 15.12
C VAL A 411 -9.46 8.09 13.71
N MET A 412 -8.33 7.88 13.03
CA MET A 412 -8.27 7.18 11.73
C MET A 412 -8.89 5.78 11.83
N ARG A 413 -8.52 5.01 12.85
CA ARG A 413 -9.05 3.65 13.08
C ARG A 413 -10.55 3.65 13.33
N GLU A 414 -11.05 4.52 14.21
CA GLU A 414 -12.51 4.60 14.45
C GLU A 414 -13.28 5.00 13.19
N GLY A 415 -12.74 5.94 12.40
CA GLY A 415 -13.32 6.33 11.12
C GLY A 415 -13.32 5.19 10.10
N TRP A 416 -12.22 4.42 10.01
CA TRP A 416 -12.14 3.22 9.17
C TRP A 416 -13.21 2.19 9.55
N LYS A 417 -13.36 1.90 10.85
CA LYS A 417 -14.33 0.93 11.36
C LYS A 417 -15.75 1.31 10.99
N GLU A 418 -16.12 2.57 11.23
CA GLU A 418 -17.46 3.07 10.93
C GLU A 418 -17.73 3.10 9.41
N TRP A 419 -16.73 3.52 8.63
CA TRP A 419 -16.84 3.53 7.17
C TRP A 419 -17.04 2.12 6.61
N VAL A 420 -16.20 1.15 6.98
CA VAL A 420 -16.28 -0.23 6.48
C VAL A 420 -17.63 -0.84 6.82
N LYS A 421 -18.12 -0.64 8.05
CA LYS A 421 -19.46 -1.08 8.43
C LYS A 421 -20.53 -0.54 7.48
N ARG A 422 -20.56 0.78 7.29
CA ARG A 422 -21.56 1.45 6.44
C ARG A 422 -21.41 1.07 4.96
N ALA A 423 -20.19 0.90 4.47
CA ALA A 423 -19.92 0.50 3.09
C ALA A 423 -20.44 -0.91 2.80
N LEU A 424 -20.19 -1.87 3.70
CA LEU A 424 -20.69 -3.24 3.57
C LEU A 424 -22.21 -3.35 3.76
N GLU A 425 -22.84 -2.40 4.45
CA GLU A 425 -24.30 -2.36 4.66
C GLU A 425 -25.05 -1.64 3.53
N LYS A 426 -24.50 -0.53 3.03
CA LYS A 426 -25.19 0.39 2.10
C LYS A 426 -24.71 0.30 0.65
N GLY A 427 -23.52 -0.23 0.40
CA GLY A 427 -22.93 -0.25 -0.94
C GLY A 427 -22.90 1.13 -1.59
N ASP A 428 -23.33 1.21 -2.85
CA ASP A 428 -23.39 2.40 -3.70
C ASP A 428 -24.32 3.51 -3.18
N GLN A 429 -25.18 3.23 -2.21
CA GLN A 429 -26.05 4.23 -1.57
C GLN A 429 -25.33 5.04 -0.50
N LEU A 430 -24.04 4.78 -0.24
CA LEU A 430 -23.27 5.51 0.75
C LEU A 430 -22.96 6.93 0.25
N GLU A 431 -23.28 7.94 1.05
CA GLU A 431 -22.96 9.33 0.72
C GLU A 431 -21.46 9.65 0.90
N ASN A 432 -20.97 10.60 0.11
CA ASN A 432 -19.63 11.15 0.24
C ASN A 432 -19.42 11.81 1.60
N GLN A 433 -18.28 11.53 2.24
CA GLN A 433 -17.93 12.10 3.54
C GLN A 433 -16.48 12.57 3.54
N GLY A 434 -16.26 13.89 3.57
CA GLY A 434 -14.92 14.48 3.66
C GLY A 434 -14.65 15.17 4.99
N GLN A 435 -13.54 14.82 5.62
CA GLN A 435 -13.07 15.40 6.88
C GLN A 435 -11.58 15.73 6.84
N PHE A 436 -11.23 16.88 7.40
CA PHE A 436 -9.87 17.30 7.72
C PHE A 436 -9.73 17.44 9.23
N PHE A 437 -8.74 16.80 9.83
CA PHE A 437 -8.53 16.74 11.27
C PHE A 437 -7.36 17.63 11.66
N ALA A 438 -7.60 18.62 12.52
CA ALA A 438 -6.57 19.54 12.99
C ALA A 438 -5.52 18.83 13.86
N ALA A 439 -4.27 19.28 13.80
CA ALA A 439 -3.18 18.70 14.56
C ALA A 439 -3.42 18.84 16.07
N LYS A 440 -2.92 17.87 16.84
CA LYS A 440 -3.09 17.73 18.30
C LYS A 440 -4.53 17.47 18.75
N SER A 441 -5.48 18.35 18.44
CA SER A 441 -6.88 18.20 18.90
C SER A 441 -7.67 17.13 18.14
N CYS A 442 -7.25 16.81 16.92
CA CYS A 442 -8.01 15.98 15.99
C CYS A 442 -9.46 16.48 15.80
N ALA A 443 -9.69 17.79 15.96
CA ALA A 443 -10.98 18.39 15.68
C ALA A 443 -11.28 18.29 14.18
N ALA A 444 -12.44 17.71 13.84
CA ALA A 444 -12.84 17.48 12.47
C ALA A 444 -13.47 18.73 11.85
N LYS A 445 -13.01 19.11 10.66
CA LYS A 445 -13.63 20.08 9.76
C LYS A 445 -14.13 19.36 8.52
N ARG A 446 -15.38 19.60 8.12
CA ARG A 446 -15.93 19.05 6.88
C ARG A 446 -15.21 19.66 5.67
N VAL A 447 -14.90 18.82 4.69
CA VAL A 447 -14.37 19.23 3.37
C VAL A 447 -15.22 18.61 2.26
N ASP A 448 -15.27 19.29 1.12
CA ASP A 448 -15.91 18.77 -0.09
C ASP A 448 -14.91 17.92 -0.88
N VAL A 449 -15.16 16.61 -0.95
CA VAL A 449 -14.27 15.65 -1.60
C VAL A 449 -14.12 15.95 -3.09
N GLY A 450 -15.21 16.39 -3.76
CA GLY A 450 -15.19 16.70 -5.19
C GLY A 450 -14.35 17.93 -5.55
N ARG A 451 -13.98 18.75 -4.55
CA ARG A 451 -13.18 19.98 -4.72
C ARG A 451 -11.77 19.88 -4.15
N LEU A 452 -11.34 18.71 -3.69
CA LEU A 452 -10.01 18.53 -3.07
C LEU A 452 -8.85 18.87 -4.01
N ALA A 453 -9.03 18.66 -5.31
CA ALA A 453 -8.01 18.86 -6.34
C ALA A 453 -8.37 20.00 -7.32
N GLU A 454 -9.12 21.01 -6.88
CA GLU A 454 -9.62 22.11 -7.75
C GLU A 454 -8.50 22.85 -8.50
N VAL A 455 -7.31 22.93 -7.93
CA VAL A 455 -6.12 23.56 -8.54
C VAL A 455 -5.22 22.58 -9.32
N LEU A 456 -5.50 21.28 -9.24
CA LEU A 456 -4.78 20.21 -9.92
C LEU A 456 -5.73 19.49 -10.87
N ASN A 457 -6.14 20.20 -11.92
CA ASN A 457 -6.95 19.61 -12.98
C ASN A 457 -6.16 18.58 -13.80
N ASP A 458 -6.87 17.78 -14.59
CA ASP A 458 -6.27 16.70 -15.38
C ASP A 458 -5.14 17.18 -16.29
N GLU A 459 -5.30 18.34 -16.94
CA GLU A 459 -4.26 18.90 -17.83
C GLU A 459 -2.96 19.20 -17.06
N LYS A 460 -3.06 19.85 -15.89
CA LYS A 460 -1.89 20.18 -15.08
C LYS A 460 -1.23 18.94 -14.49
N VAL A 461 -2.02 17.95 -14.06
CA VAL A 461 -1.49 16.68 -13.56
C VAL A 461 -0.69 15.98 -14.66
N LEU A 462 -1.22 15.90 -15.88
CA LEU A 462 -0.52 15.25 -16.99
C LEU A 462 0.77 15.97 -17.38
N GLU A 463 0.76 17.31 -17.41
CA GLU A 463 1.94 18.13 -17.69
C GLU A 463 3.08 17.80 -16.71
N LEU A 464 2.82 17.88 -15.41
CA LEU A 464 3.82 17.61 -14.37
C LEU A 464 4.36 16.18 -14.43
N MET A 465 3.48 15.21 -14.64
CA MET A 465 3.88 13.80 -14.71
C MET A 465 4.71 13.50 -15.97
N LYS A 466 4.38 14.10 -17.12
CA LYS A 466 5.15 13.96 -18.37
C LYS A 466 6.56 14.52 -18.21
N GLU A 467 6.69 15.74 -17.71
CA GLU A 467 7.99 16.37 -17.45
C GLU A 467 8.85 15.48 -16.53
N ALA A 468 8.25 14.93 -15.48
CA ALA A 468 8.93 14.03 -14.55
C ALA A 468 9.33 12.68 -15.18
N GLN A 469 8.49 12.09 -16.03
CA GLN A 469 8.81 10.86 -16.75
C GLN A 469 9.97 11.07 -17.72
N GLU A 470 9.95 12.16 -18.49
CA GLU A 470 11.02 12.53 -19.42
C GLU A 470 12.36 12.72 -18.69
N GLN A 471 12.33 13.38 -17.54
CA GLN A 471 13.52 13.55 -16.71
C GLN A 471 14.07 12.22 -16.20
N LEU A 472 13.20 11.30 -15.72
CA LEU A 472 13.61 9.97 -15.25
C LEU A 472 14.22 9.12 -16.37
N ILE A 473 13.65 9.17 -17.58
CA ILE A 473 14.20 8.48 -18.76
C ILE A 473 15.59 9.03 -19.08
N ALA A 474 15.73 10.36 -19.13
CA ALA A 474 17.00 11.00 -19.44
C ALA A 474 18.09 10.75 -18.38
N GLU A 475 17.72 10.61 -17.11
CA GLU A 475 18.62 10.23 -16.02
C GLU A 475 19.06 8.76 -16.16
N GLY A 476 18.12 7.84 -16.43
CA GLY A 476 18.41 6.43 -16.67
C GLY A 476 19.40 6.20 -17.81
N GLU A 477 19.20 6.85 -18.97
CA GLU A 477 20.11 6.75 -20.12
C GLU A 477 21.54 7.23 -19.81
N LYS A 478 21.68 8.23 -18.92
CA LYS A 478 23.01 8.73 -18.50
C LYS A 478 23.72 7.72 -17.63
N ASP A 479 23.00 7.02 -16.76
CA ASP A 479 23.58 6.03 -15.87
C ASP A 479 23.96 4.74 -16.61
N GLU A 480 23.17 4.31 -17.60
CA GLU A 480 23.56 3.23 -18.53
C GLU A 480 24.90 3.51 -19.23
N LYS A 481 25.07 4.74 -19.74
CA LYS A 481 26.32 5.19 -20.39
C LYS A 481 27.51 5.26 -19.43
N LYS A 482 27.30 5.40 -18.12
CA LYS A 482 28.36 5.38 -17.10
C LYS A 482 28.74 3.94 -16.73
N VAL A 483 27.75 3.06 -16.59
CA VAL A 483 27.97 1.63 -16.28
C VAL A 483 28.76 0.95 -17.42
N GLN A 484 28.43 1.22 -18.68
CA GLN A 484 29.18 0.71 -19.84
C GLN A 484 30.64 1.21 -19.93
N LYS A 485 30.99 2.30 -19.23
CA LYS A 485 32.35 2.88 -19.23
C LYS A 485 33.22 2.45 -18.06
N THR A 486 32.68 1.70 -17.11
CA THR A 486 33.43 1.23 -15.94
C THR A 486 33.91 -0.20 -16.23
N PRO A 487 35.22 -0.45 -16.42
CA PRO A 487 35.71 -1.80 -16.65
C PRO A 487 35.37 -2.67 -15.44
N VAL A 488 34.81 -3.85 -15.67
CA VAL A 488 34.68 -4.89 -14.64
C VAL A 488 36.11 -5.30 -14.27
N VAL A 489 36.56 -4.93 -13.06
CA VAL A 489 37.85 -5.33 -12.49
C VAL A 489 37.68 -6.62 -11.70
#